data_AF-A0A965HT78-F1
#
_entry.id   AF-A0A965HT78-F1
#
_cell.length_a   1.000
_cell.length_b   1.000
_cell.length_c   1.000
_cell.angle_alpha   90.00
_cell.angle_beta   90.00
_cell.angle_gamma   90.00
#
_symmetry.space_group_name_H-M   'P 1'
#
loop_
_entity.id
_entity.type
_entity.pdbx_description
1 polymer ?
#
loop_
_entity_poly.entity_id
_entity_poly.type
_entity_poly.pdbx_seq_one_letter_code
_entity_poly.pdbx_strand_id
1 'polypeptide(L)'
;MRSQTTHKVRASIESPFVEWSSWSNSIFRFILIGSIALISITQGRATNYYVENAAQFNSTLDKNNANFSILKAGDRVYLKGGSWDGLVCTLVGSMTDAEAQSNPAMILACDSNYNPQPGAVTINGISAILLQGTGISLHGLTFSPLSGMKKSGSFNDYSGNDGGNAYLIKMDGGSRYMTVSH
;
A
#
# COMPACT_ATOMS: atom_id res chain seq x y z
N MET A 1 14.96 -52.67 -64.43
CA MET A 1 15.79 -53.27 -63.36
C MET A 1 14.87 -53.67 -62.22
N ARG A 2 14.83 -54.98 -61.91
CA ARG A 2 14.21 -55.70 -60.74
C ARG A 2 12.83 -55.21 -60.27
N SER A 3 11.74 -55.97 -60.42
CA SER A 3 11.40 -57.31 -59.87
C SER A 3 10.30 -57.13 -58.81
N GLN A 4 9.11 -57.66 -59.12
CA GLN A 4 8.14 -58.44 -58.30
C GLN A 4 7.89 -57.98 -56.83
N THR A 5 6.70 -58.01 -56.24
CA THR A 5 5.55 -58.91 -56.42
C THR A 5 4.34 -58.33 -55.66
N THR A 6 3.17 -58.49 -56.28
CA THR A 6 1.81 -58.61 -55.76
C THR A 6 1.65 -59.13 -54.33
N HIS A 7 0.56 -58.76 -53.64
CA HIS A 7 -0.59 -59.60 -53.23
C HIS A 7 -1.54 -58.74 -52.34
N LYS A 8 -2.79 -58.44 -52.74
CA LYS A 8 -4.03 -59.26 -52.52
C LYS A 8 -4.31 -59.45 -51.01
N VAL A 9 -5.44 -59.11 -50.38
CA VAL A 9 -6.88 -59.20 -50.74
C VAL A 9 -7.73 -58.45 -49.68
N ARG A 10 -8.85 -57.90 -50.16
CA ARG A 10 -10.17 -57.63 -49.53
C ARG A 10 -10.43 -58.08 -48.08
N ALA A 11 -11.18 -57.27 -47.34
CA ALA A 11 -12.55 -57.55 -46.84
C ALA A 11 -13.08 -56.28 -46.12
N SER A 12 -14.27 -55.74 -46.44
CA SER A 12 -15.60 -56.18 -45.96
C SER A 12 -15.72 -55.96 -44.44
N ILE A 13 -16.76 -55.39 -43.82
CA ILE A 13 -18.12 -55.03 -44.19
C ILE A 13 -18.76 -54.36 -42.93
N GLU A 14 -19.94 -53.73 -43.07
CA GLU A 14 -20.96 -53.47 -42.03
C GLU A 14 -20.81 -52.33 -40.99
N SER A 15 -21.75 -51.39 -41.12
CA SER A 15 -22.39 -50.63 -40.04
C SER A 15 -23.28 -51.52 -39.16
N PRO A 16 -23.58 -51.08 -37.93
CA PRO A 16 -24.94 -51.26 -37.41
C PRO A 16 -25.52 -49.97 -36.83
N PHE A 17 -26.72 -49.63 -37.31
CA PHE A 17 -27.75 -48.95 -36.51
C PHE A 17 -28.38 -49.99 -35.55
N VAL A 18 -28.97 -49.52 -34.43
CA VAL A 18 -30.00 -50.12 -33.52
C VAL A 18 -29.60 -49.80 -32.05
N GLU A 19 -30.18 -48.81 -31.36
CA GLU A 19 -31.53 -48.64 -30.76
C GLU A 19 -31.64 -49.07 -29.26
N TRP A 20 -32.25 -48.16 -28.48
CA TRP A 20 -32.96 -48.30 -27.18
C TRP A 20 -32.16 -48.49 -25.86
N SER A 21 -32.35 -47.55 -24.93
CA SER A 21 -33.32 -47.75 -23.84
C SER A 21 -33.43 -46.53 -22.91
N SER A 22 -34.67 -46.21 -22.55
CA SER A 22 -35.05 -45.20 -21.56
C SER A 22 -35.09 -45.82 -20.17
N TRP A 23 -34.12 -45.54 -19.32
CA TRP A 23 -34.30 -45.54 -17.86
C TRP A 23 -33.00 -45.14 -17.19
N SER A 24 -32.92 -43.91 -16.69
CA SER A 24 -32.56 -43.63 -15.30
C SER A 24 -32.30 -42.13 -15.09
N ASN A 25 -33.23 -41.53 -14.35
CA ASN A 25 -32.93 -40.71 -13.17
C ASN A 25 -32.14 -39.41 -13.37
N SER A 26 -32.90 -38.31 -13.44
CA SER A 26 -33.03 -37.43 -12.25
C SER A 26 -31.74 -36.98 -11.56
N ILE A 27 -30.74 -36.48 -12.30
CA ILE A 27 -29.64 -35.69 -11.69
C ILE A 27 -29.38 -34.36 -12.45
N PHE A 28 -30.04 -34.15 -13.58
CA PHE A 28 -29.80 -33.00 -14.47
C PHE A 28 -30.34 -31.63 -13.99
N ARG A 29 -30.62 -31.42 -12.70
CA ARG A 29 -31.18 -30.15 -12.20
C ARG A 29 -30.60 -29.54 -10.92
N PHE A 30 -29.49 -30.04 -10.35
CA PHE A 30 -29.02 -29.50 -9.06
C PHE A 30 -27.54 -29.15 -8.91
N ILE A 31 -26.74 -29.08 -9.97
CA ILE A 31 -25.36 -28.57 -9.88
C ILE A 31 -25.09 -27.53 -10.97
N LEU A 32 -25.96 -26.53 -11.06
CA LEU A 32 -25.62 -25.23 -11.66
C LEU A 32 -25.98 -24.09 -10.70
N ILE A 33 -25.85 -24.35 -9.40
CA ILE A 33 -25.62 -23.32 -8.38
C ILE A 33 -24.14 -23.47 -8.00
N GLY A 34 -23.28 -23.38 -9.01
CA GLY A 34 -21.85 -23.27 -8.82
C GLY A 34 -21.60 -21.84 -8.35
N SER A 35 -21.52 -21.69 -7.04
CA SER A 35 -21.16 -20.46 -6.35
C SER A 35 -19.95 -19.81 -7.01
N ILE A 36 -20.18 -18.80 -7.85
CA ILE A 36 -19.19 -17.76 -8.09
C ILE A 36 -19.19 -16.93 -6.80
N ALA A 37 -18.52 -17.45 -5.78
CA ALA A 37 -17.99 -16.60 -4.74
C ALA A 37 -16.99 -15.70 -5.46
N LEU A 38 -17.45 -14.51 -5.84
CA LEU A 38 -16.60 -13.43 -6.25
C LEU A 38 -15.70 -13.18 -5.03
N ILE A 39 -14.51 -13.79 -5.02
CA ILE A 39 -13.44 -13.38 -4.12
C ILE A 39 -13.08 -11.98 -4.62
N SER A 40 -13.80 -10.99 -4.11
CA SER A 40 -13.36 -9.61 -4.11
C SER A 40 -12.15 -9.58 -3.19
N ILE A 41 -10.99 -9.99 -3.71
CA ILE A 41 -9.73 -9.54 -3.18
C ILE A 41 -9.78 -8.04 -3.43
N THR A 42 -10.24 -7.27 -2.45
CA THR A 42 -10.06 -5.82 -2.44
C THR A 42 -8.56 -5.61 -2.33
N GLN A 43 -7.85 -5.77 -3.45
CA GLN A 43 -6.54 -5.16 -3.61
C GLN A 43 -6.82 -3.68 -3.41
N GLY A 44 -6.53 -3.17 -2.22
CA GLY A 44 -6.66 -1.75 -1.93
C GLY A 44 -5.87 -1.02 -3.00
N ARG A 45 -6.55 -0.27 -3.87
CA ARG A 45 -5.84 0.59 -4.82
C ARG A 45 -5.10 1.62 -4.00
N ALA A 46 -3.81 1.75 -4.27
CA ALA A 46 -2.99 2.84 -3.77
C ALA A 46 -3.69 4.19 -4.03
N THR A 47 -3.76 5.02 -3.01
CA THR A 47 -4.37 6.35 -3.06
C THR A 47 -3.28 7.41 -3.05
N ASN A 48 -3.45 8.44 -3.89
CA ASN A 48 -2.58 9.62 -3.91
C ASN A 48 -3.25 10.76 -3.13
N TYR A 49 -2.57 11.28 -2.12
CA TYR A 49 -2.99 12.40 -1.28
C TYR A 49 -2.09 13.60 -1.57
N TYR A 50 -2.68 14.78 -1.71
CA TYR A 50 -1.94 16.01 -2.02
C TYR A 50 -2.10 17.02 -0.89
N VAL A 51 -1.03 17.32 -0.18
CA VAL A 51 -1.03 18.16 1.03
C VAL A 51 -0.36 19.49 0.72
N GLU A 52 -1.01 20.61 1.03
CA GLU A 52 -0.55 21.96 0.69
C GLU A 52 0.22 22.66 1.81
N ASN A 53 0.02 22.26 3.07
CA ASN A 53 0.61 22.94 4.22
C ASN A 53 0.64 22.07 5.49
N ALA A 54 1.34 22.55 6.51
CA ALA A 54 1.45 21.91 7.82
C ALA A 54 0.11 21.66 8.51
N ALA A 55 -0.86 22.57 8.40
CA ALA A 55 -2.16 22.44 9.07
C ALA A 55 -2.95 21.24 8.54
N GLN A 56 -2.96 21.06 7.21
CA GLN A 56 -3.52 19.89 6.54
C GLN A 56 -2.79 18.60 6.95
N PHE A 57 -1.45 18.62 6.97
CA PHE A 57 -0.65 17.47 7.41
C PHE A 57 -0.94 17.06 8.85
N ASN A 58 -0.97 18.03 9.77
CA ASN A 58 -1.25 17.83 11.19
C ASN A 58 -2.68 17.34 11.45
N SER A 59 -3.60 17.67 10.54
CA SER A 59 -4.98 17.20 10.58
C SER A 59 -5.16 15.88 9.82
N THR A 60 -4.12 15.35 9.18
CA THR A 60 -4.14 14.15 8.32
C THR A 60 -5.12 14.23 7.16
N LEU A 61 -5.30 15.44 6.60
CA LEU A 61 -6.22 15.72 5.50
C LEU A 61 -5.46 16.23 4.28
N ASP A 62 -5.84 15.77 3.09
CA ASP A 62 -5.34 16.31 1.83
C ASP A 62 -6.10 17.59 1.42
N LYS A 63 -5.72 18.21 0.30
CA LYS A 63 -6.36 19.42 -0.25
C LYS A 63 -7.84 19.24 -0.58
N ASN A 64 -8.32 18.01 -0.69
CA ASN A 64 -9.71 17.65 -0.95
C ASN A 64 -10.42 17.12 0.31
N ASN A 65 -9.80 17.25 1.49
CA ASN A 65 -10.26 16.70 2.77
C ASN A 65 -10.34 15.16 2.81
N ALA A 66 -9.61 14.45 1.94
CA ALA A 66 -9.43 13.01 2.07
C ALA A 66 -8.48 12.71 3.24
N ASN A 67 -8.88 11.78 4.10
CA ASN A 67 -8.11 11.40 5.27
C ASN A 67 -7.02 10.38 4.92
N PHE A 68 -5.80 10.61 5.43
CA PHE A 68 -4.65 9.71 5.29
C PHE A 68 -4.02 9.31 6.63
N SER A 69 -4.75 9.40 7.75
CA SER A 69 -4.28 8.99 9.08
C SER A 69 -3.86 7.51 9.16
N ILE A 70 -4.52 6.67 8.34
CA ILE A 70 -4.19 5.25 8.18
C ILE A 70 -3.79 5.01 6.72
N LEU A 71 -2.52 4.66 6.51
CA LEU A 71 -1.93 4.42 5.21
C LEU A 71 -1.90 2.92 4.89
N LYS A 72 -2.20 2.59 3.63
CA LYS A 72 -2.20 1.24 3.08
C LYS A 72 -1.05 1.04 2.10
N ALA A 73 -0.88 -0.20 1.65
CA ALA A 73 0.15 -0.56 0.69
C ALA A 73 0.08 0.32 -0.57
N GLY A 74 1.20 0.94 -0.91
CA GLY A 74 1.35 1.77 -2.10
C GLY A 74 0.79 3.18 -2.02
N ASP A 75 0.12 3.57 -0.93
CA ASP A 75 -0.36 4.95 -0.78
C ASP A 75 0.79 5.96 -0.92
N ARG A 76 0.47 7.14 -1.46
CA ARG A 76 1.43 8.22 -1.67
C ARG A 76 0.86 9.53 -1.12
N VAL A 77 1.60 10.16 -0.22
CA VAL A 77 1.28 11.49 0.33
C VAL A 77 2.30 12.47 -0.23
N TYR A 78 1.88 13.33 -1.15
CA TYR A 78 2.72 14.33 -1.79
C TYR A 78 2.60 15.65 -1.03
N LEU A 79 3.72 16.12 -0.49
CA LEU A 79 3.82 17.35 0.30
C LEU A 79 4.29 18.47 -0.63
N LYS A 80 3.44 19.48 -0.83
CA LYS A 80 3.73 20.61 -1.72
C LYS A 80 4.93 21.43 -1.21
N GLY A 81 5.84 21.75 -2.12
CA GLY A 81 7.05 22.51 -1.81
C GLY A 81 6.77 23.87 -1.18
N GLY A 82 7.58 24.22 -0.18
CA GLY A 82 7.46 25.47 0.55
C GLY A 82 8.03 25.43 1.97
N SER A 83 7.88 26.54 2.68
CA SER A 83 8.20 26.68 4.10
C SER A 83 6.96 26.38 4.93
N TRP A 84 7.03 25.40 5.80
CA TRP A 84 5.91 24.89 6.61
C TRP A 84 6.18 25.14 8.09
N ASP A 85 5.11 25.39 8.85
CA ASP A 85 5.18 25.39 10.31
C ASP A 85 5.49 23.98 10.85
N GLY A 86 5.64 23.87 12.18
CA GLY A 86 5.94 22.61 12.85
C GLY A 86 4.92 21.50 12.56
N LEU A 87 5.42 20.27 12.41
CA LEU A 87 4.62 19.09 12.12
C LEU A 87 4.33 18.31 13.40
N VAL A 88 3.07 18.20 13.78
CA VAL A 88 2.61 17.45 14.94
C VAL A 88 1.53 16.49 14.49
N CYS A 89 1.89 15.24 14.24
CA CYS A 89 0.97 14.24 13.73
C CYS A 89 1.35 12.82 14.17
N THR A 90 0.36 11.94 14.13
CA THR A 90 0.56 10.49 14.20
C THR A 90 0.08 9.89 12.89
N LEU A 91 0.91 9.06 12.27
CA LEU A 91 0.59 8.32 11.04
C LEU A 91 0.68 6.83 11.32
N VAL A 92 -0.34 6.09 10.88
CA VAL A 92 -0.47 4.65 11.11
C VAL A 92 -0.36 3.90 9.80
N GLY A 93 0.59 2.99 9.69
CA GLY A 93 0.70 2.06 8.56
C GLY A 93 -0.04 0.77 8.90
N SER A 94 -1.02 0.38 8.09
CA SER A 94 -1.83 -0.84 8.32
C SER A 94 -1.41 -2.02 7.44
N MET A 95 -0.18 -1.99 6.91
CA MET A 95 0.31 -3.00 5.98
C MET A 95 0.75 -4.28 6.69
N THR A 96 0.63 -5.41 6.01
CA THR A 96 1.37 -6.63 6.35
C THR A 96 2.86 -6.47 6.04
N ASP A 97 3.70 -7.34 6.58
CA ASP A 97 5.14 -7.35 6.32
C ASP A 97 5.46 -7.50 4.82
N ALA A 98 4.73 -8.37 4.11
CA ALA A 98 4.92 -8.60 2.68
C ALA A 98 4.54 -7.36 1.85
N GLU A 99 3.45 -6.69 2.19
CA GLU A 99 3.04 -5.43 1.56
C GLU A 99 4.04 -4.31 1.84
N ALA A 100 4.50 -4.19 3.08
CA ALA A 100 5.45 -3.16 3.47
C ALA A 100 6.83 -3.31 2.80
N GLN A 101 7.28 -4.54 2.56
CA GLN A 101 8.53 -4.80 1.85
C GLN A 101 8.42 -4.55 0.34
N SER A 102 7.27 -4.91 -0.26
CA SER A 102 7.10 -4.84 -1.72
C SER A 102 6.59 -3.49 -2.21
N ASN A 103 5.74 -2.82 -1.43
CA ASN A 103 5.10 -1.57 -1.80
C ASN A 103 4.65 -0.77 -0.56
N PRO A 104 5.59 -0.20 0.22
CA PRO A 104 5.26 0.61 1.39
C PRO A 104 4.47 1.87 1.00
N ALA A 105 3.77 2.47 1.96
CA ALA A 105 3.26 3.82 1.79
C ALA A 105 4.42 4.82 1.81
N MET A 106 4.36 5.86 0.98
CA MET A 106 5.40 6.87 0.90
C MET A 106 4.84 8.27 1.13
N ILE A 107 5.56 9.04 1.93
CA ILE A 107 5.32 10.47 2.15
C ILE A 107 6.51 11.20 1.54
N LEU A 108 6.24 12.08 0.58
CA LEU A 108 7.23 12.62 -0.34
C LEU A 108 7.22 14.14 -0.29
N ALA A 109 8.35 14.74 0.05
CA ALA A 109 8.60 16.15 -0.23
C ALA A 109 8.63 16.39 -1.74
N CYS A 110 7.90 17.40 -2.20
CA CYS A 110 7.75 17.72 -3.60
C CYS A 110 8.04 19.20 -3.87
N ASP A 111 8.22 19.54 -5.15
CA ASP A 111 8.18 20.92 -5.62
C ASP A 111 6.76 21.54 -5.51
N SER A 112 6.59 22.76 -6.02
CA SER A 112 5.31 23.46 -6.02
C SER A 112 4.22 22.80 -6.88
N ASN A 113 4.61 21.85 -7.74
CA ASN A 113 3.75 21.12 -8.68
C ASN A 113 3.55 19.65 -8.30
N TYR A 114 3.96 19.23 -7.09
CA TYR A 114 3.89 17.85 -6.60
C TYR A 114 4.82 16.85 -7.32
N ASN A 115 5.90 17.31 -7.93
CA ASN A 115 6.97 16.41 -8.38
C ASN A 115 7.91 16.11 -7.21
N PRO A 116 8.21 14.83 -6.89
CA PRO A 116 9.12 14.49 -5.80
C PRO A 116 10.48 15.17 -5.93
N GLN A 117 10.84 15.97 -4.94
CA GLN A 117 12.08 16.74 -4.88
C GLN A 117 12.54 16.83 -3.42
N PRO A 118 13.57 16.06 -3.03
CA PRO A 118 14.16 16.16 -1.70
C PRO A 118 14.59 17.59 -1.38
N GLY A 119 14.27 18.05 -0.17
CA GLY A 119 14.58 19.39 0.32
C GLY A 119 13.64 20.51 -0.13
N ALA A 120 12.64 20.23 -0.96
CA ALA A 120 11.68 21.26 -1.41
C ALA A 120 10.65 21.64 -0.33
N VAL A 121 10.49 20.83 0.72
CA VAL A 121 9.65 21.13 1.89
C VAL A 121 10.54 21.37 3.10
N THR A 122 10.53 22.61 3.59
CA THR A 122 11.32 23.04 4.76
C THR A 122 10.40 23.26 5.95
N ILE A 123 10.67 22.56 7.05
CA ILE A 123 9.95 22.72 8.31
C ILE A 123 10.65 23.79 9.15
N ASN A 124 9.86 24.72 9.70
CA ASN A 124 10.30 25.92 10.41
C ASN A 124 9.63 26.08 11.80
N GLY A 125 9.32 24.96 12.46
CA GLY A 125 8.72 25.02 13.79
C GLY A 125 8.87 23.75 14.62
N ILE A 126 8.33 23.80 15.83
CA ILE A 126 8.37 22.70 16.79
C ILE A 126 7.54 21.53 16.27
N SER A 127 8.18 20.37 16.11
CA SER A 127 7.60 19.19 15.46
C SER A 127 7.71 17.94 16.33
N ALA A 128 6.74 17.03 16.18
CA ALA A 128 6.75 15.67 16.66
C ALA A 128 5.89 14.80 15.73
N ILE A 129 6.57 14.00 14.91
CA ILE A 129 5.95 13.05 13.99
C ILE A 129 6.06 11.65 14.60
N LEU A 130 4.94 11.02 14.89
CA LEU A 130 4.89 9.64 15.37
C LEU A 130 4.48 8.71 14.23
N LEU A 131 5.33 7.72 13.94
CA LEU A 131 5.05 6.65 12.98
C LEU A 131 4.67 5.38 13.75
N GLN A 132 3.51 4.81 13.45
CA GLN A 132 2.98 3.61 14.09
C GLN A 132 2.67 2.52 13.07
N GLY A 133 2.70 1.26 13.51
CA GLY A 133 2.26 0.13 12.69
C GLY A 133 3.33 -0.38 11.74
N THR A 134 3.04 -0.47 10.45
CA THR A 134 3.95 -1.14 9.50
C THR A 134 3.95 -0.48 8.12
N GLY A 135 5.15 -0.24 7.57
CA GLY A 135 5.35 0.08 6.16
C GLY A 135 5.26 1.56 5.74
N ILE A 136 5.57 2.51 6.62
CA ILE A 136 5.62 3.94 6.25
C ILE A 136 7.05 4.35 5.88
N SER A 137 7.20 5.02 4.74
CA SER A 137 8.47 5.65 4.34
C SER A 137 8.31 7.16 4.17
N LEU A 138 9.09 7.94 4.93
CA LEU A 138 9.10 9.41 4.92
C LEU A 138 10.37 9.92 4.23
N HIS A 139 10.21 10.73 3.19
CA HIS A 139 11.30 11.13 2.30
C HIS A 139 11.37 12.64 2.06
N GLY A 140 12.59 13.19 2.14
CA GLY A 140 12.95 14.47 1.53
C GLY A 140 12.54 15.71 2.31
N LEU A 141 12.07 15.58 3.55
CA LEU A 141 11.81 16.73 4.42
C LEU A 141 13.11 17.37 4.89
N THR A 142 13.21 18.69 4.82
CA THR A 142 14.30 19.45 5.43
C THR A 142 13.82 20.14 6.70
N PHE A 143 14.55 19.96 7.79
CA PHE A 143 14.31 20.69 9.04
C PHE A 143 15.33 21.81 9.14
N SER A 144 14.86 23.06 9.23
CA SER A 144 15.74 24.22 9.36
C SER A 144 16.30 24.38 10.77
N PRO A 145 17.23 25.33 11.02
CA PRO A 145 17.67 25.69 12.37
C PRO A 145 16.54 26.21 13.29
N LEU A 146 15.40 26.60 12.73
CA LEU A 146 14.21 27.01 13.50
C LEU A 146 13.31 25.82 13.85
N SER A 147 13.57 24.64 13.30
CA SER A 147 12.89 23.41 13.70
C SER A 147 13.30 23.00 15.11
N GLY A 148 12.32 22.66 15.94
CA GLY A 148 12.53 22.14 17.28
C GLY A 148 11.84 20.80 17.48
N MET A 149 12.24 20.05 18.51
CA MET A 149 11.51 18.85 18.94
C MET A 149 10.40 19.24 19.91
N LYS A 150 9.19 18.69 19.72
CA LYS A 150 8.13 18.84 20.72
C LYS A 150 8.40 17.88 21.88
N LYS A 151 8.46 18.43 23.09
CA LYS A 151 8.49 17.65 24.34
C LYS A 151 7.04 17.39 24.79
N SER A 152 6.64 16.13 24.94
CA SER A 152 5.40 15.71 25.57
C SER A 152 5.61 15.58 27.08
N GLY A 153 4.83 16.31 27.89
CA GLY A 153 4.90 16.26 29.36
C GLY A 153 5.25 17.61 30.00
N SER A 154 5.56 17.58 31.30
CA SER A 154 5.86 18.80 32.09
C SER A 154 7.27 19.34 31.81
N PHE A 155 7.37 20.67 31.70
CA PHE A 155 8.52 21.41 31.15
C PHE A 155 9.73 21.54 32.08
N ASN A 156 9.65 21.02 33.31
CA ASN A 156 10.61 21.34 34.37
C ASN A 156 11.78 20.36 34.51
N ASP A 157 11.85 19.30 33.69
CA ASP A 157 12.93 18.32 33.80
C ASP A 157 14.03 18.63 32.78
N TYR A 158 15.09 19.30 33.25
CA TYR A 158 16.35 19.56 32.55
C TYR A 158 17.36 18.41 32.73
N SER A 159 16.95 17.25 33.25
CA SER A 159 17.85 16.16 33.64
C SER A 159 18.45 15.36 32.47
N GLY A 160 18.23 15.77 31.22
CA GLY A 160 18.89 15.17 30.05
C GLY A 160 18.45 13.74 29.73
N ASN A 161 17.42 13.22 30.42
CA ASN A 161 16.86 11.90 30.19
C ASN A 161 15.35 12.01 29.92
N ASP A 162 15.00 12.57 28.76
CA ASP A 162 13.62 12.74 28.31
C ASP A 162 13.06 11.41 27.78
N GLY A 163 12.97 10.39 28.64
CA GLY A 163 12.67 8.97 28.38
C GLY A 163 11.53 8.66 27.41
N GLY A 164 11.71 8.97 26.12
CA GLY A 164 10.73 8.86 25.05
C GLY A 164 9.81 10.06 24.83
N ASN A 165 10.06 11.21 25.49
CA ASN A 165 9.14 12.35 25.57
C ASN A 165 9.48 13.51 24.64
N ALA A 166 10.70 13.65 24.14
CA ALA A 166 11.05 14.65 23.13
C ALA A 166 11.58 13.96 21.88
N TYR A 167 10.97 14.23 20.72
CA TYR A 167 11.41 13.67 19.45
C TYR A 167 10.97 14.55 18.30
N LEU A 168 11.77 14.54 17.22
CA LEU A 168 11.37 15.11 15.95
C LEU A 168 10.52 14.11 15.16
N ILE A 169 11.04 12.88 15.05
CA ILE A 169 10.38 11.73 14.45
C ILE A 169 10.62 10.55 15.37
N LYS A 170 9.57 9.82 15.73
CA LYS A 170 9.63 8.62 16.55
C LYS A 170 8.89 7.49 15.85
N MET A 171 9.45 6.29 15.93
CA MET A 171 8.76 5.06 15.58
C MET A 171 8.24 4.45 16.88
N ASP A 172 6.94 4.16 16.94
CA ASP A 172 6.32 3.60 18.13
C ASP A 172 6.74 2.15 18.36
N GLY A 173 6.63 1.68 19.60
CA GLY A 173 6.99 0.31 19.97
C GLY A 173 6.25 -0.71 19.11
N GLY A 174 6.99 -1.67 18.53
CA GLY A 174 6.42 -2.68 17.63
C GLY A 174 6.22 -2.22 16.18
N SER A 175 6.61 -0.99 15.83
CA SER A 175 6.60 -0.54 14.44
C SER A 175 7.64 -1.28 13.60
N ARG A 176 7.31 -1.60 12.34
CA ARG A 176 8.17 -2.40 11.44
C ARG A 176 8.21 -1.82 10.03
N TYR A 177 9.32 -2.04 9.32
CA TYR A 177 9.54 -1.55 7.95
C TYR A 177 9.30 -0.04 7.79
N MET A 178 9.76 0.73 8.77
CA MET A 178 9.70 2.19 8.74
C MET A 178 10.99 2.75 8.15
N THR A 179 10.87 3.71 7.24
CA THR A 179 12.03 4.39 6.64
C THR A 179 11.91 5.89 6.81
N VAL A 180 12.99 6.55 7.21
CA VAL A 180 13.12 8.00 7.18
C VAL A 180 14.40 8.33 6.41
N SER A 181 14.28 9.18 5.40
CA SER A 181 15.44 9.61 4.61
C SER A 181 15.33 11.08 4.23
N HIS A 182 16.50 11.71 4.10
CA HIS A 182 16.68 13.10 3.70
C HIS A 182 16.87 13.19 2.19
#